data_AF-A0ABD2NY29-F1
#
_entry.id   AF-A0ABD2NY29-F1
#
_cell.length_a   1.000
_cell.length_b   1.000
_cell.length_c   1.000
_cell.angle_alpha   90.00
_cell.angle_beta   90.00
_cell.angle_gamma   90.00
#
_symmetry.space_group_name_H-M   'P 1'
#
loop_
_entity.id
_entity.type
_entity.pdbx_description
1 polymer ?
#
loop_
_entity_poly.entity_id
_entity_poly.type
_entity_poly.pdbx_seq_one_letter_code
_entity_poly.pdbx_strand_id
1 'polypeptide(L)'
;MSDETIILFGNRLCQKYRSAHMKKMIRAKLRTVGKFFLTFKKICGSESIKLQEVFDPPHYDACIASINEMCKMDVNTGRYASPATAFAIGSYLKKIAFYLVSESIKKKTNLAKKI
;
A
#
# COMPACT_ATOMS: atom_id res chain seq x y z
N MET A 1 9.61 -5.92 12.76
CA MET A 1 8.45 -5.12 13.18
C MET A 1 7.43 -5.14 12.04
N SER A 2 6.21 -5.61 12.29
CA SER A 2 5.18 -5.76 11.24
C SER A 2 4.42 -4.46 11.03
N ASP A 3 4.20 -4.06 9.77
CA ASP A 3 3.45 -2.83 9.46
C ASP A 3 1.93 -3.04 9.64
N GLU A 4 1.32 -2.27 10.55
CA GLU A 4 -0.11 -2.35 10.86
C GLU A 4 -1.01 -2.09 9.64
N THR A 5 -0.56 -1.25 8.70
CA THR A 5 -1.31 -0.91 7.48
C THR A 5 -1.40 -2.11 6.54
N ILE A 6 -0.31 -2.89 6.43
CA ILE A 6 -0.29 -4.13 5.64
C ILE A 6 -1.22 -5.18 6.26
N ILE A 7 -1.22 -5.29 7.59
CA ILE A 7 -2.12 -6.20 8.32
C ILE A 7 -3.58 -5.79 8.09
N LEU A 8 -3.90 -4.50 8.21
CA LEU A 8 -5.23 -3.96 7.95
C LEU A 8 -5.68 -4.30 6.52
N PHE A 9 -4.84 -4.07 5.52
CA PHE A 9 -5.13 -4.38 4.14
C PHE A 9 -5.41 -5.89 3.93
N GLY A 10 -4.58 -6.75 4.52
CA GLY A 10 -4.76 -8.20 4.49
C GLY A 10 -6.07 -8.65 5.12
N ASN A 11 -6.40 -8.12 6.30
CA ASN A 11 -7.65 -8.42 7.00
C ASN A 11 -8.87 -8.02 6.18
N ARG A 12 -8.86 -6.83 5.56
CA ARG A 12 -9.94 -6.39 4.66
C ARG A 12 -10.09 -7.28 3.44
N LEU A 13 -8.99 -7.76 2.87
CA LEU A 13 -9.04 -8.73 1.77
C LEU A 13 -9.64 -10.08 2.22
N CYS A 14 -9.26 -10.58 3.39
CA CYS A 14 -9.82 -11.82 3.94
C CYS A 14 -11.32 -11.70 4.27
N GLN A 15 -11.77 -10.53 4.76
CA GLN A 15 -13.19 -10.27 4.99
C GLN A 15 -14.00 -10.28 3.68
N LYS A 16 -13.44 -9.69 2.62
CA LYS A 16 -14.08 -9.58 1.30
C LYS A 16 -14.09 -10.91 0.54
N TYR A 17 -13.01 -11.67 0.61
CA TYR A 17 -12.83 -12.90 -0.17
C TYR A 17 -12.73 -14.11 0.76
N ARG A 18 -13.81 -14.88 0.87
CA ARG A 18 -13.91 -16.02 1.82
C ARG A 18 -13.52 -17.37 1.23
N SER A 19 -13.54 -17.52 -0.10
CA SER A 19 -13.21 -18.78 -0.77
C SER A 19 -11.71 -19.13 -0.67
N ALA A 20 -11.40 -20.41 -0.46
CA ALA A 20 -10.04 -20.92 -0.34
C ALA A 20 -9.17 -20.62 -1.58
N HIS A 21 -9.75 -20.67 -2.78
CA HIS A 21 -9.06 -20.35 -4.03
C HIS A 21 -8.53 -18.89 -4.04
N MET A 22 -9.26 -17.98 -3.39
CA MET A 22 -8.89 -16.57 -3.33
C MET A 22 -7.70 -16.30 -2.40
N LYS A 23 -7.34 -17.24 -1.51
CA LYS A 23 -6.16 -17.10 -0.63
C LYS A 23 -4.87 -16.88 -1.43
N LYS A 24 -4.72 -17.52 -2.60
CA LYS A 24 -3.56 -17.32 -3.49
C LYS A 24 -3.51 -15.88 -4.02
N MET A 25 -4.66 -15.35 -4.42
CA MET A 25 -4.78 -13.97 -4.90
C MET A 25 -4.53 -12.94 -3.79
N ILE A 26 -5.02 -13.19 -2.57
CA ILE A 26 -4.72 -12.34 -1.39
C ILE A 26 -3.22 -12.31 -1.11
N ARG A 27 -2.55 -13.47 -1.08
CA ARG A 27 -1.10 -13.54 -0.88
C ARG A 27 -0.32 -12.80 -1.96
N ALA A 28 -0.73 -12.94 -3.23
CA ALA A 28 -0.11 -12.20 -4.32
C ALA A 28 -0.23 -10.69 -4.12
N LYS A 29 -1.42 -10.18 -3.74
CA LYS A 29 -1.65 -8.77 -3.43
C LYS A 29 -0.76 -8.27 -2.29
N LEU A 30 -0.72 -9.02 -1.19
CA LEU A 30 0.13 -8.68 -0.04
C LEU A 30 1.61 -8.67 -0.39
N ARG A 31 2.07 -9.63 -1.20
CA ARG A 31 3.46 -9.68 -1.67
C ARG A 31 3.80 -8.50 -2.57
N THR A 32 2.89 -8.08 -3.45
CA THR A 32 3.08 -6.88 -4.29
C THR A 32 3.20 -5.63 -3.44
N VAL A 33 2.30 -5.42 -2.47
CA VAL A 33 2.36 -4.28 -1.55
C VAL A 33 3.63 -4.31 -0.69
N GLY A 34 4.01 -5.48 -0.17
CA GLY A 34 5.22 -5.64 0.63
C GLY A 34 6.50 -5.35 -0.15
N LYS A 35 6.56 -5.77 -1.44
CA LYS A 35 7.69 -5.44 -2.32
C LYS A 35 7.77 -3.93 -2.57
N PHE A 36 6.65 -3.29 -2.89
CA PHE A 36 6.58 -1.84 -3.05
C PHE A 36 7.09 -1.13 -1.79
N PHE A 37 6.62 -1.56 -0.61
CA PHE A 37 7.02 -0.94 0.65
C PHE A 37 8.51 -1.09 0.95
N LEU A 38 9.10 -2.25 0.63
CA LEU A 38 10.55 -2.46 0.77
C LEU A 38 11.34 -1.53 -0.16
N THR A 39 10.89 -1.32 -1.39
CA THR A 39 11.51 -0.35 -2.31
C THR A 39 11.38 1.08 -1.79
N PHE A 40 10.21 1.44 -1.25
CA PHE A 40 9.96 2.74 -0.66
C PHE A 40 10.87 3.06 0.52
N LYS A 41 11.05 2.12 1.46
CA LYS A 41 12.01 2.28 2.55
C LYS A 41 13.44 2.52 2.07
N LYS A 42 13.87 1.79 1.04
CA LYS A 42 15.20 1.95 0.46
C LYS A 42 15.39 3.34 -0.14
N ILE A 43 14.40 3.86 -0.85
CA ILE A 43 14.45 5.19 -1.47
C ILE A 43 14.44 6.29 -0.40
N CYS A 44 13.64 6.14 0.64
CA CYS A 44 13.62 7.10 1.75
C CYS A 44 14.83 6.97 2.70
N GLY A 45 15.60 5.89 2.61
CA GLY A 45 16.77 5.64 3.47
C GLY A 45 16.43 5.38 4.93
N SER A 46 15.19 4.96 5.25
CA SER A 46 14.76 4.74 6.64
C SER A 46 13.95 3.47 6.81
N GLU A 47 14.41 2.62 7.74
CA GLU A 47 13.74 1.38 8.13
C GLU A 47 12.56 1.59 9.09
N SER A 48 12.51 2.72 9.79
CA SER A 48 11.43 3.05 10.73
C SER A 48 10.16 3.55 10.06
N ILE A 49 10.24 3.93 8.78
CA ILE A 49 9.11 4.39 7.98
C ILE A 49 8.00 3.34 7.95
N LYS A 50 6.77 3.81 8.16
CA LYS A 50 5.54 3.04 8.05
C LYS A 50 4.88 3.24 6.70
N LEU A 51 4.12 2.26 6.22
CA LEU A 51 3.46 2.30 4.92
C LEU A 51 2.44 3.45 4.81
N GLN A 52 1.83 3.86 5.92
CA GLN A 52 0.93 5.01 5.93
C GLN A 52 1.61 6.32 5.53
N GLU A 53 2.91 6.45 5.76
CA GLU A 53 3.68 7.67 5.47
C GLU A 53 3.87 7.89 3.96
N VAL A 54 3.59 6.88 3.13
CA VAL A 54 3.50 7.01 1.67
C VAL A 54 2.49 8.08 1.24
N PHE A 55 1.49 8.35 2.08
CA PHE A 55 0.45 9.34 1.78
C PHE A 55 0.80 10.74 2.31
N ASP A 56 1.93 10.91 3.01
CA ASP A 56 2.36 12.20 3.50
C ASP A 56 2.99 13.02 2.36
N PRO A 57 2.69 14.32 2.23
CA PRO A 57 3.21 15.16 1.15
C PRO A 57 4.74 15.09 0.96
N PRO A 58 5.58 15.06 2.01
CA PRO A 58 7.04 14.96 1.85
C PRO A 58 7.51 13.67 1.17
N HIS A 59 6.71 12.61 1.20
CA HIS A 59 7.06 11.30 0.65
C HIS A 59 6.43 11.03 -0.71
N TYR A 60 5.69 11.98 -1.29
CA TYR A 60 4.99 11.79 -2.55
C TYR A 60 5.96 11.42 -3.69
N ASP A 61 7.04 12.17 -3.84
CA ASP A 61 8.04 11.89 -4.89
C ASP A 61 8.73 10.55 -4.67
N ALA A 62 9.02 10.20 -3.41
CA ALA A 62 9.57 8.90 -3.06
C ALA A 62 8.58 7.75 -3.38
N CYS A 63 7.28 7.96 -3.20
CA CYS A 63 6.25 7.01 -3.61
C CYS A 63 6.29 6.77 -5.12
N ILE A 64 6.33 7.85 -5.94
CA ILE A 64 6.39 7.74 -7.40
C ILE A 64 7.70 7.06 -7.85
N ALA A 65 8.83 7.48 -7.28
CA ALA A 65 10.13 6.87 -7.55
C ALA A 65 10.13 5.36 -7.22
N SER A 66 9.46 4.95 -6.15
CA SER A 66 9.33 3.54 -5.77
C SER A 66 8.54 2.71 -6.76
N ILE A 67 7.47 3.28 -7.33
CA ILE A 67 6.69 2.62 -8.39
C ILE A 67 7.52 2.51 -9.66
N ASN A 68 8.24 3.57 -10.02
CA ASN A 68 9.14 3.60 -11.17
C ASN A 68 10.23 2.54 -11.08
N GLU A 69 10.90 2.46 -9.94
CA GLU A 69 11.95 1.47 -9.68
C GLU A 69 11.38 0.04 -9.72
N MET A 70 10.27 -0.20 -9.01
CA MET A 70 9.66 -1.54 -8.93
C MET A 70 9.12 -2.03 -10.28
N CYS A 71 8.61 -1.12 -11.12
CA CYS A 71 7.97 -1.47 -12.39
C CYS A 71 8.87 -1.22 -13.61
N LYS A 72 10.13 -0.83 -13.37
CA LYS A 72 11.15 -0.51 -14.37
C LYS A 72 10.61 0.48 -15.40
N MET A 73 10.34 1.70 -14.95
CA MET A 73 9.98 2.80 -15.84
C MET A 73 11.17 3.14 -16.74
N ASP A 74 10.96 3.10 -18.05
CA ASP A 74 11.90 3.65 -19.01
C ASP A 74 11.65 5.15 -19.15
N VAL A 75 12.63 5.95 -18.76
CA VAL A 75 12.56 7.41 -18.77
C VAL A 75 12.50 7.95 -20.21
N ASN A 76 13.09 7.26 -21.17
CA ASN A 76 13.15 7.71 -22.56
C ASN A 76 11.80 7.52 -23.27
N THR A 77 11.12 6.41 -22.99
CA THR A 77 9.83 6.08 -23.62
C THR A 77 8.62 6.43 -22.76
N GLY A 78 8.81 6.73 -21.47
CA GLY A 78 7.75 6.98 -20.51
C GLY A 78 6.89 5.74 -20.21
N ARG A 79 7.43 4.53 -20.45
CA ARG A 79 6.68 3.27 -20.34
C ARG A 79 7.24 2.37 -19.26
N TYR A 80 6.33 1.74 -18.52
CA TYR A 80 6.71 0.68 -17.59
C TYR A 80 6.99 -0.63 -18.32
N ALA A 81 8.04 -1.34 -17.94
CA ALA A 81 8.23 -2.73 -18.37
C ALA A 81 7.16 -3.67 -17.79
N SER A 82 6.53 -3.29 -16.67
CA SER A 82 5.42 -4.03 -16.05
C SER A 82 4.21 -3.13 -15.77
N PRO A 83 3.47 -2.69 -16.79
CA PRO A 83 2.35 -1.74 -16.64
C PRO A 83 1.23 -2.28 -15.75
N ALA A 84 0.92 -3.58 -15.86
CA ALA A 84 -0.11 -4.21 -15.04
C ALA A 84 0.23 -4.17 -13.54
N THR A 85 1.51 -4.30 -13.19
CA THR A 85 1.98 -4.20 -11.81
C THR A 85 1.89 -2.77 -11.30
N ALA A 86 2.31 -1.78 -12.10
CA ALA A 86 2.19 -0.36 -11.75
C ALA A 86 0.72 0.03 -11.49
N PHE A 87 -0.17 -0.37 -12.39
CA PHE A 87 -1.61 -0.16 -12.24
C PHE A 87 -2.17 -0.85 -10.98
N ALA A 88 -1.76 -2.09 -10.72
CA ALA A 88 -2.18 -2.83 -9.54
C ALA A 88 -1.74 -2.14 -8.25
N ILE A 89 -0.49 -1.66 -8.16
CA ILE A 89 0.02 -0.93 -7.00
C ILE A 89 -0.80 0.34 -6.76
N GLY A 90 -1.03 1.16 -7.79
CA GLY A 90 -1.87 2.36 -7.67
C GLY A 90 -3.28 2.02 -7.16
N SER A 91 -3.89 0.95 -7.69
CA SER A 91 -5.20 0.46 -7.21
C SER A 91 -5.17 0.00 -5.74
N TYR A 92 -4.08 -0.64 -5.31
CA TYR A 92 -3.93 -1.10 -3.93
C TYR A 92 -3.68 0.06 -2.97
N LEU A 93 -2.83 1.02 -3.32
CA LEU A 93 -2.59 2.22 -2.51
C LEU A 93 -3.88 3.03 -2.33
N LYS A 94 -4.68 3.20 -3.39
CA LYS A 94 -6.01 3.85 -3.28
C LYS A 94 -6.93 3.11 -2.30
N LYS A 95 -6.94 1.78 -2.31
CA LYS A 95 -7.74 0.97 -1.36
C LYS A 95 -7.22 1.09 0.05
N ILE A 96 -5.90 1.10 0.24
CA ILE A 96 -5.26 1.27 1.54
C ILE A 96 -5.62 2.64 2.13
N ALA A 97 -5.49 3.71 1.35
CA ALA A 97 -5.90 5.06 1.76
C ALA A 97 -7.37 5.09 2.20
N PHE A 98 -8.26 4.50 1.40
CA PHE A 98 -9.69 4.40 1.75
C PHE A 98 -9.93 3.67 3.09
N TYR A 99 -9.18 2.59 3.34
CA TYR A 99 -9.28 1.86 4.60
C TYR A 99 -8.74 2.65 5.78
N LEU A 100 -7.61 3.35 5.62
CA LEU A 100 -7.05 4.22 6.65
C LEU A 100 -8.03 5.34 7.02
N VAL A 101 -8.62 6.01 6.03
CA VAL A 101 -9.65 7.03 6.25
C VAL A 101 -10.85 6.46 7.01
N SER A 102 -11.33 5.28 6.61
CA SER A 102 -12.44 4.61 7.29
C SER A 102 -12.13 4.27 8.75
N GLU A 103 -10.91 3.80 9.06
CA GLU A 103 -10.50 3.52 10.43
C GLU A 103 -10.32 4.80 11.26
N SER A 104 -9.80 5.88 10.67
CA SER A 104 -9.70 7.19 11.32
C SER A 104 -11.08 7.76 11.67
N ILE A 105 -12.07 7.64 10.77
CA ILE A 105 -13.46 8.05 11.04
C ILE A 105 -14.02 7.26 12.23
N LYS A 106 -13.90 5.93 12.23
CA LYS A 106 -14.38 5.10 13.34
C LYS A 106 -13.72 5.48 14.68
N LYS A 107 -12.41 5.71 14.68
CA LYS A 107 -11.67 6.14 15.88
C LYS A 107 -12.19 7.47 16.40
N LYS A 108 -12.39 8.47 15.53
CA LYS A 108 -12.97 9.77 15.91
C LYS A 108 -14.38 9.64 16.47
N THR A 109 -15.23 8.81 15.85
CA THR A 109 -16.59 8.52 16.34
C THR A 109 -16.58 7.84 17.72
N ASN A 110 -15.61 6.96 17.98
CA ASN A 110 -15.50 6.27 19.27
C ASN A 110 -14.98 7.17 20.39
N LEU A 111 -14.16 8.18 20.09
CA LEU A 111 -13.76 9.22 21.05
C LEU A 111 -14.94 10.11 21.47
N ALA A 112 -15.83 10.44 20.53
CA ALA A 112 -17.03 11.25 20.82
C ALA A 112 -18.10 10.50 21.64
N LYS A 113 -18.08 9.16 21.67
CA LYS A 113 -19.00 8.32 22.46
C LYS A 113 -18.52 8.01 23.89
N LYS A 114 -17.33 8.49 24.28
CA LYS A 114 -16.74 8.27 25.61
C LYS A 114 -17.01 9.43 26.60
N ILE A 115 -17.99 10.28 26.31
CA ILE A 115 -18.43 11.41 27.15
C ILE A 115 -19.83 11.11 27.67
#